data_AF-A0A401ZYL0-F1
#
_entry.id   AF-A0A401ZYL0-F1
#
_cell.length_a   1.000
_cell.length_b   1.000
_cell.length_c   1.000
_cell.angle_alpha   90.00
_cell.angle_beta   90.00
_cell.angle_gamma   90.00
#
_symmetry.space_group_name_H-M   'P 1'
#
loop_
_entity.id
_entity.type
_entity.pdbx_description
1 polymer ?
#
loop_
_entity_poly.entity_id
_entity_poly.type
_entity_poly.pdbx_seq_one_letter_code
_entity_poly.pdbx_strand_id
1 'polypeptide(L)'
;MTMHKKLFRRFFLCSTVVTGLLLSLTLTGITFVLPHAHAAIGDGSPTDPDITYIGRWDTSSADLATSYWGGAYLKTSFTGTTVSMKLAGSANIYASIDNGGDVYYGGANGTVNLTPTPLSAGTHSLRVAAKSEWDQIQFQGLVLDAGATTVAPTVSPTIIEFVGDSITSGLTDSKSSLSAYGWLAGEQLGVEHTQVAFSGICLVEQCHSSTDVGRCVSNRGWRQFHHVIASLYSQASVGRQEGPGTCMLHSLVTI
;
A
#
# COMPACT_ATOMS: atom_id res chain seq x y z
N MET A 1 -102.63 -0.43 -1.72
CA MET A 1 -103.72 0.55 -1.94
C MET A 1 -103.04 1.87 -2.32
N THR A 2 -103.37 2.42 -3.50
CA THR A 2 -103.02 3.79 -3.99
C THR A 2 -101.52 4.13 -4.09
N MET A 3 -100.83 4.06 -5.23
CA MET A 3 -100.99 4.78 -6.51
C MET A 3 -101.27 6.29 -6.35
N HIS A 4 -100.33 7.16 -6.73
CA HIS A 4 -100.55 8.37 -7.57
C HIS A 4 -99.27 9.25 -7.61
N LYS A 5 -98.67 9.45 -8.80
CA LYS A 5 -98.81 10.62 -9.70
C LYS A 5 -98.07 11.86 -9.16
N LYS A 6 -96.91 12.22 -9.72
CA LYS A 6 -96.69 13.07 -10.93
C LYS A 6 -96.73 14.58 -10.63
N LEU A 7 -95.87 15.30 -11.37
CA LEU A 7 -95.92 16.75 -11.67
C LEU A 7 -95.38 17.66 -10.53
N PHE A 8 -94.62 18.74 -10.73
CA PHE A 8 -94.53 19.64 -11.87
C PHE A 8 -93.16 20.39 -11.91
N ARG A 9 -92.85 20.85 -13.12
CA ARG A 9 -91.65 21.53 -13.65
C ARG A 9 -91.59 23.02 -13.26
N ARG A 10 -90.40 23.65 -13.39
CA ARG A 10 -90.05 25.09 -13.65
C ARG A 10 -89.08 25.65 -12.58
N PHE A 11 -88.06 26.48 -12.82
CA PHE A 11 -87.66 27.35 -13.94
C PHE A 11 -86.11 27.56 -13.87
N PHE A 12 -85.49 27.82 -15.01
CA PHE A 12 -84.08 28.22 -15.22
C PHE A 12 -83.65 29.49 -14.44
N LEU A 13 -82.39 29.56 -13.99
CA LEU A 13 -81.40 30.65 -14.20
C LEU A 13 -80.09 30.28 -13.47
N CYS A 14 -79.00 29.97 -14.17
CA CYS A 14 -77.90 30.89 -14.50
C CYS A 14 -77.04 31.31 -13.29
N SER A 15 -75.82 30.76 -13.20
CA SER A 15 -74.55 31.49 -13.02
C SER A 15 -73.55 30.81 -12.05
N THR A 16 -72.39 30.45 -12.62
CA THR A 16 -71.03 30.45 -12.03
C THR A 16 -70.77 29.51 -10.84
N VAL A 17 -70.21 28.30 -11.03
CA VAL A 17 -68.77 27.95 -11.24
C VAL A 17 -67.88 28.32 -10.05
N VAL A 18 -67.62 27.36 -9.15
CA VAL A 18 -66.32 27.11 -8.51
C VAL A 18 -66.24 25.62 -8.16
N THR A 19 -65.65 24.82 -9.05
CA THR A 19 -65.27 23.42 -8.77
C THR A 19 -63.87 23.38 -8.16
N GLY A 20 -63.76 22.82 -6.95
CA GLY A 20 -62.50 22.63 -6.25
C GLY A 20 -61.59 21.61 -6.95
N LEU A 21 -60.35 22.03 -7.22
CA LEU A 21 -59.30 21.21 -7.81
C LEU A 21 -58.52 20.50 -6.68
N LEU A 22 -58.71 19.18 -6.57
CA LEU A 22 -57.88 18.29 -5.77
C LEU A 22 -56.51 18.16 -6.45
N LEU A 23 -55.46 18.72 -5.84
CA LEU A 23 -54.08 18.59 -6.29
C LEU A 23 -53.43 17.38 -5.60
N SER A 24 -53.43 16.23 -6.28
CA SER A 24 -52.68 15.04 -5.88
C SER A 24 -51.19 15.27 -6.15
N LEU A 25 -50.42 15.50 -5.08
CA LEU A 25 -48.97 15.64 -5.13
C LEU A 25 -48.33 14.24 -5.16
N THR A 26 -48.08 13.69 -6.35
CA THR A 26 -47.30 12.47 -6.53
C THR A 26 -45.83 12.80 -6.31
N LEU A 27 -45.29 12.40 -5.16
CA LEU A 27 -43.87 12.50 -4.83
C LEU A 27 -43.09 11.45 -5.65
N THR A 28 -42.71 11.78 -6.88
CA THR A 28 -41.71 11.01 -7.64
C THR A 28 -40.36 11.20 -6.96
N GLY A 29 -39.94 10.23 -6.16
CA GLY A 29 -38.60 10.14 -5.61
C GLY A 29 -37.59 9.96 -6.75
N ILE A 30 -36.85 11.01 -7.07
CA ILE A 30 -35.67 10.94 -7.92
C ILE A 30 -34.58 10.27 -7.07
N THR A 31 -34.36 8.97 -7.28
CA THR A 31 -33.17 8.29 -6.78
C THR A 31 -31.97 8.84 -7.53
N PHE A 32 -31.23 9.75 -6.90
CA PHE A 32 -29.87 10.08 -7.34
C PHE A 32 -29.02 8.81 -7.15
N VAL A 33 -28.87 8.03 -8.22
CA VAL A 33 -27.81 7.02 -8.28
C VAL A 33 -26.53 7.82 -8.36
N LEU A 34 -25.82 7.94 -7.24
CA LEU A 34 -24.44 8.41 -7.26
C LEU A 34 -23.70 7.47 -8.23
N PRO A 35 -22.97 7.99 -9.23
CA PRO A 35 -22.07 7.15 -9.99
C PRO A 35 -21.15 6.49 -8.97
N HIS A 36 -21.29 5.17 -8.83
CA HIS A 36 -20.26 4.40 -8.16
C HIS A 36 -19.03 4.67 -8.99
N ALA A 37 -18.03 5.32 -8.40
CA ALA A 37 -16.74 5.44 -9.03
C ALA A 37 -16.33 4.00 -9.36
N HIS A 38 -16.34 3.64 -10.65
CA HIS A 38 -15.69 2.42 -11.08
C HIS A 38 -14.25 2.60 -10.63
N ALA A 39 -13.78 1.73 -9.74
CA ALA A 39 -12.36 1.63 -9.46
C ALA A 39 -11.65 1.58 -10.82
N ALA A 40 -10.66 2.46 -11.01
CA ALA A 40 -9.86 2.41 -12.21
C ALA A 40 -9.33 0.98 -12.34
N ILE A 41 -9.42 0.41 -13.54
CA ILE A 41 -8.83 -0.90 -13.81
C ILE A 41 -7.34 -0.78 -13.51
N GLY A 42 -6.84 -1.59 -12.58
CA GLY A 42 -5.45 -1.56 -12.20
C GLY A 42 -4.54 -1.90 -13.38
N ASP A 43 -3.69 -0.95 -13.76
CA ASP A 43 -2.92 -0.93 -15.00
C ASP A 43 -1.45 -1.28 -14.80
N GLY A 44 -1.05 -1.56 -13.56
CA GLY A 44 0.31 -1.82 -13.15
C GLY A 44 1.19 -0.58 -13.02
N SER A 45 0.67 0.64 -13.25
CA SER A 45 1.46 1.87 -13.12
C SER A 45 1.87 2.18 -11.67
N PRO A 46 2.84 3.07 -11.42
CA PRO A 46 3.17 3.50 -10.05
C PRO A 46 2.02 4.15 -9.27
N THR A 47 0.98 4.62 -9.97
CA THR A 47 -0.24 5.20 -9.38
C THR A 47 -1.41 4.22 -9.32
N ASP A 48 -1.18 2.97 -9.70
CA ASP A 48 -2.19 1.93 -9.69
C ASP A 48 -2.73 1.70 -8.27
N PRO A 49 -4.04 1.90 -8.03
CA PRO A 49 -4.64 1.72 -6.71
C PRO A 49 -4.57 0.27 -6.19
N ASP A 50 -4.35 -0.70 -7.08
CA ASP A 50 -4.23 -2.11 -6.74
C ASP A 50 -2.79 -2.52 -6.37
N ILE A 51 -1.85 -1.57 -6.28
CA ILE A 51 -0.49 -1.77 -5.78
C ILE A 51 -0.34 -1.14 -4.40
N THR A 52 -0.03 -1.96 -3.40
CA THR A 52 0.28 -1.49 -2.04
C THR A 52 1.79 -1.43 -1.85
N TYR A 53 2.28 -0.29 -1.37
CA TYR A 53 3.67 -0.06 -1.01
C TYR A 53 3.85 -0.16 0.51
N ILE A 54 4.71 -1.06 0.97
CA ILE A 54 5.03 -1.27 2.38
C ILE A 54 6.49 -0.89 2.63
N GLY A 55 6.74 -0.17 3.72
CA GLY A 55 7.99 0.51 3.97
C GLY A 55 7.91 1.98 3.59
N ARG A 56 9.06 2.64 3.46
CA ARG A 56 9.13 4.06 3.13
C ARG A 56 9.33 4.22 1.62
N TRP A 57 8.35 4.80 0.96
CA TRP A 57 8.37 5.03 -0.48
C TRP A 57 8.16 6.52 -0.79
N ASP A 58 8.85 7.02 -1.82
CA ASP A 58 8.51 8.27 -2.49
C ASP A 58 7.62 7.94 -3.69
N THR A 59 6.33 8.21 -3.55
CA THR A 59 5.28 8.03 -4.58
C THR A 59 4.77 9.37 -5.10
N SER A 60 5.55 10.45 -4.96
CA SER A 60 5.15 11.80 -5.39
C SER A 60 5.09 11.96 -6.92
N SER A 61 5.71 11.05 -7.66
CA SER A 61 5.70 11.01 -9.12
C SER A 61 4.71 9.97 -9.64
N ALA A 62 3.95 10.33 -10.67
CA ALA A 62 3.04 9.38 -11.33
C ALA A 62 3.78 8.27 -12.10
N ASP A 63 5.01 8.56 -12.54
CA ASP A 63 5.80 7.66 -13.41
C ASP A 63 6.85 6.85 -12.63
N LEU A 64 7.01 7.10 -11.33
CA LEU A 64 8.07 6.48 -10.54
C LEU A 64 7.73 6.41 -9.06
N ALA A 65 7.73 5.19 -8.51
CA ALA A 65 7.74 4.97 -7.06
C ALA A 65 9.14 4.51 -6.64
N THR A 66 9.76 5.20 -5.67
CA THR A 66 11.10 4.84 -5.18
C THR A 66 11.05 4.36 -3.74
N SER A 67 11.52 3.14 -3.48
CA SER A 67 11.63 2.61 -2.12
C SER A 67 12.87 3.15 -1.40
N TYR A 68 12.81 3.12 -0.07
CA TYR A 68 13.93 3.37 0.82
C TYR A 68 14.03 2.26 1.85
N TRP A 69 15.27 2.02 2.30
CA TRP A 69 15.65 0.99 3.26
C TRP A 69 15.54 -0.44 2.69
N GLY A 70 16.33 -1.33 3.28
CA GLY A 70 16.29 -2.74 2.95
C GLY A 70 14.98 -3.37 3.41
N GLY A 71 14.52 -4.38 2.67
CA GLY A 71 13.27 -5.06 2.99
C GLY A 71 12.02 -4.21 2.77
N ALA A 72 12.08 -3.00 2.20
CA ALA A 72 10.89 -2.34 1.68
C ALA A 72 10.33 -3.15 0.49
N TYR A 73 9.00 -3.29 0.41
CA TYR A 73 8.37 -4.12 -0.62
C TYR A 73 7.08 -3.54 -1.15
N LEU A 74 6.70 -3.95 -2.36
CA LEU A 74 5.36 -3.76 -2.89
C LEU A 74 4.62 -5.09 -2.91
N LYS A 75 3.30 -5.03 -2.78
CA LYS A 75 2.37 -6.14 -2.93
C LYS A 75 1.29 -5.77 -3.94
N THR A 76 0.90 -6.73 -4.76
CA THR A 76 -0.29 -6.68 -5.60
C THR A 76 -0.72 -8.10 -5.93
N SER A 77 -1.83 -8.28 -6.62
CA SER A 77 -2.12 -9.49 -7.37
C SER A 77 -2.31 -9.11 -8.85
N PHE A 78 -2.15 -10.06 -9.75
CA PHE A 78 -2.35 -9.83 -11.18
C PHE A 78 -3.10 -11.00 -11.82
N THR A 79 -3.95 -10.69 -12.80
CA THR A 79 -4.56 -11.73 -13.65
C THR A 79 -3.62 -12.14 -14.78
N GLY A 80 -3.84 -13.31 -15.37
CA GLY A 80 -3.10 -13.77 -16.55
C GLY A 80 -2.16 -14.91 -16.21
N THR A 81 -1.03 -14.95 -16.90
CA THR A 81 -0.02 -16.03 -16.83
C THR A 81 1.39 -15.49 -16.66
N THR A 82 1.65 -14.24 -17.05
CA THR A 82 2.97 -13.61 -16.92
C THR A 82 2.93 -12.22 -16.31
N VAL A 83 4.02 -11.86 -15.63
CA VAL A 83 4.28 -10.51 -15.12
C VAL A 83 5.76 -10.17 -15.25
N SER A 84 6.03 -8.95 -15.70
CA SER A 84 7.36 -8.32 -15.62
C SER A 84 7.29 -7.02 -14.83
N MET A 85 8.43 -6.57 -14.30
CA MET A 85 8.56 -5.31 -13.59
C MET A 85 9.51 -4.38 -14.32
N LYS A 86 9.15 -3.11 -14.48
CA LYS A 86 10.01 -2.06 -15.02
C LYS A 86 10.73 -1.32 -13.90
N LEU A 87 12.05 -1.22 -14.02
CA LEU A 87 12.94 -0.54 -13.09
C LEU A 87 13.71 0.58 -13.79
N ALA A 88 13.72 1.77 -13.19
CA ALA A 88 14.47 2.92 -13.69
C ALA A 88 15.97 2.84 -13.39
N GLY A 89 16.37 2.00 -12.43
CA GLY A 89 17.75 1.83 -11.98
C GLY A 89 18.04 0.37 -11.63
N SER A 90 19.32 0.04 -11.44
CA SER A 90 19.71 -1.30 -11.04
C SER A 90 19.42 -1.51 -9.56
N ALA A 91 18.82 -2.65 -9.20
CA ALA A 91 18.56 -3.02 -7.81
C ALA A 91 18.69 -4.54 -7.63
N ASN A 92 19.10 -4.97 -6.44
CA ASN A 92 18.97 -6.37 -6.05
C ASN A 92 17.60 -6.55 -5.37
N ILE A 93 16.77 -7.42 -5.94
CA ILE A 93 15.41 -7.65 -5.47
C ILE A 93 15.14 -9.13 -5.25
N TYR A 94 14.15 -9.41 -4.41
CA TYR A 94 13.51 -10.71 -4.31
C TYR A 94 12.05 -10.59 -4.73
N ALA A 95 11.58 -11.51 -5.56
CA ALA A 95 10.15 -11.64 -5.88
C ALA A 95 9.60 -12.96 -5.32
N SER A 96 8.36 -12.93 -4.82
CA SER A 96 7.59 -14.09 -4.42
C SER A 96 6.24 -14.03 -5.14
N ILE A 97 5.84 -15.14 -5.75
CA ILE A 97 4.57 -15.30 -6.46
C ILE A 97 3.78 -16.41 -5.75
N ASP A 98 2.48 -16.19 -5.58
CA ASP A 98 1.55 -17.13 -4.91
C ASP A 98 2.01 -17.59 -3.52
N ASN A 99 2.62 -16.68 -2.76
CA ASN A 99 3.27 -16.95 -1.48
C ASN A 99 4.34 -18.06 -1.55
N GLY A 100 4.90 -18.31 -2.73
CA GLY A 100 6.02 -19.20 -2.95
C GLY A 100 7.34 -18.65 -2.41
N GLY A 101 8.41 -19.43 -2.53
CA GLY A 101 9.73 -19.03 -2.08
C GLY A 101 10.27 -17.79 -2.81
N ASP A 102 11.10 -16.99 -2.12
CA ASP A 102 11.74 -15.84 -2.74
C ASP A 102 12.71 -16.25 -3.86
N VAL A 103 12.52 -15.68 -5.04
CA VAL A 103 13.43 -15.78 -6.18
C VAL A 103 14.29 -14.53 -6.24
N TYR A 104 15.60 -14.71 -6.32
CA TYR A 104 16.58 -13.61 -6.35
C TYR A 104 16.81 -13.08 -7.76
N TYR A 105 16.74 -11.76 -7.93
CA TYR A 105 17.13 -11.05 -9.14
C TYR A 105 18.22 -10.03 -8.79
N GLY A 106 19.48 -10.42 -9.01
CA GLY A 106 20.63 -9.57 -8.75
C GLY A 106 20.89 -8.58 -9.88
N GLY A 107 21.17 -7.32 -9.53
CA GLY A 107 21.44 -6.24 -10.50
C GLY A 107 20.31 -6.01 -11.50
N ALA A 108 19.06 -6.33 -11.12
CA ALA A 108 17.89 -6.25 -11.97
C ALA A 108 17.68 -4.81 -12.45
N ASN A 109 17.44 -4.62 -13.75
CA ASN A 109 17.32 -3.31 -14.37
C ASN A 109 16.43 -3.35 -15.62
N GLY A 110 15.80 -2.23 -15.98
CA GLY A 110 14.92 -2.16 -17.13
C GLY A 110 13.68 -3.04 -16.94
N THR A 111 13.28 -3.80 -17.97
CA THR A 111 12.16 -4.75 -17.86
C THR A 111 12.67 -6.12 -17.40
N VAL A 112 12.25 -6.53 -16.21
CA VAL A 112 12.66 -7.77 -15.55
C VAL A 112 11.51 -8.76 -15.58
N ASN A 113 11.69 -9.90 -16.25
CA ASN A 113 10.68 -10.96 -16.30
C ASN A 113 10.66 -11.75 -14.98
N LEU A 114 9.56 -11.67 -14.24
CA LEU A 114 9.38 -12.36 -12.95
C LEU A 114 8.77 -13.75 -13.11
N THR A 115 8.20 -14.06 -14.28
CA THR A 115 7.60 -15.35 -14.65
C THR A 115 8.22 -15.87 -15.96
N PRO A 116 9.51 -16.27 -15.96
CA PRO A 116 10.16 -16.77 -17.18
C PRO A 116 9.50 -18.05 -17.72
N THR A 117 8.83 -18.81 -16.85
CA THR A 117 7.88 -19.85 -17.24
C THR A 117 6.47 -19.34 -16.95
N PRO A 118 5.56 -19.33 -17.93
CA PRO A 118 4.18 -18.89 -17.71
C PRO A 118 3.48 -19.72 -16.64
N LEU A 119 2.69 -19.05 -15.82
CA LEU A 119 1.82 -19.65 -14.81
C LEU A 119 0.54 -20.21 -15.49
N SER A 120 -0.24 -20.99 -14.75
CA SER A 120 -1.60 -21.34 -15.17
C SER A 120 -2.47 -20.08 -15.23
N ALA A 121 -3.36 -19.95 -16.21
CA ALA A 121 -4.25 -18.79 -16.27
C ALA A 121 -5.07 -18.64 -14.97
N GLY A 122 -5.01 -17.46 -14.36
CA GLY A 122 -5.72 -17.18 -13.11
C GLY A 122 -5.37 -15.82 -12.53
N THR A 123 -5.56 -15.68 -11.22
CA THR A 123 -5.09 -14.53 -10.44
C THR A 123 -3.98 -14.99 -9.52
N HIS A 124 -2.85 -14.28 -9.53
CA HIS A 124 -1.65 -14.61 -8.81
C HIS A 124 -1.23 -13.48 -7.88
N SER A 125 -0.79 -13.81 -6.67
CA SER A 125 -0.23 -12.80 -5.76
C SER A 125 1.22 -12.51 -6.11
N LEU A 126 1.67 -11.28 -5.95
CA LEU A 126 3.05 -10.84 -6.18
C LEU A 126 3.53 -9.98 -4.99
N ARG A 127 4.69 -10.33 -4.44
CA ARG A 127 5.50 -9.46 -3.58
C ARG A 127 6.87 -9.24 -4.23
N VAL A 128 7.33 -8.00 -4.29
CA VAL A 128 8.72 -7.66 -4.68
C VAL A 128 9.36 -6.81 -3.60
N ALA A 129 10.50 -7.26 -3.07
CA ALA A 129 11.20 -6.65 -1.95
C ALA A 129 12.64 -6.25 -2.31
N ALA A 130 13.10 -5.11 -1.78
CA ALA A 130 14.49 -4.69 -1.84
C ALA A 130 15.35 -5.63 -0.97
N LYS A 131 16.46 -6.13 -1.52
CA LYS A 131 17.28 -7.13 -0.82
C LYS A 131 17.93 -6.58 0.46
N SER A 132 18.51 -5.38 0.42
CA SER A 132 19.33 -4.85 1.50
C SER A 132 19.22 -3.35 1.67
N GLU A 133 19.83 -2.82 2.73
CA GLU A 133 19.95 -1.39 3.02
C GLU A 133 20.59 -0.55 1.89
N TRP A 134 21.27 -1.21 0.95
CA TRP A 134 21.91 -0.59 -0.22
C TRP A 134 21.04 -0.59 -1.47
N ASP A 135 19.91 -1.29 -1.44
CA ASP A 135 19.03 -1.47 -2.59
C ASP A 135 17.81 -0.55 -2.50
N GLN A 136 17.56 0.18 -3.58
CA GLN A 136 16.35 0.99 -3.76
C GLN A 136 15.62 0.49 -5.00
N ILE A 137 14.34 0.13 -4.84
CA ILE A 137 13.48 -0.18 -5.96
C ILE A 137 13.03 1.13 -6.58
N GLN A 138 13.40 1.37 -7.84
CA GLN A 138 12.91 2.50 -8.63
C GLN A 138 11.85 2.00 -9.63
N PHE A 139 10.64 1.75 -9.13
CA PHE A 139 9.55 1.09 -9.83
C PHE A 139 8.86 2.02 -10.84
N GLN A 140 8.82 1.61 -12.10
CA GLN A 140 8.14 2.32 -13.20
C GLN A 140 6.86 1.64 -13.69
N GLY A 141 6.47 0.54 -13.04
CA GLY A 141 5.24 -0.18 -13.37
C GLY A 141 5.45 -1.67 -13.66
N LEU A 142 4.35 -2.40 -13.72
CA LEU A 142 4.28 -3.78 -14.18
C LEU A 142 4.00 -3.84 -15.68
N VAL A 143 4.39 -4.96 -16.28
CA VAL A 143 3.98 -5.34 -17.64
C VAL A 143 3.23 -6.66 -17.49
N LEU A 144 1.97 -6.64 -17.90
CA LEU A 144 1.05 -7.76 -17.81
C LEU A 144 0.73 -8.31 -19.20
N ASP A 145 0.14 -9.50 -19.23
CA ASP A 145 -0.46 -10.06 -20.45
C ASP A 145 -1.52 -9.10 -21.05
N ALA A 146 -1.80 -9.24 -22.34
CA ALA A 146 -2.82 -8.43 -22.99
C ALA A 146 -4.21 -8.66 -22.35
N GLY A 147 -4.82 -7.59 -21.85
CA GLY A 147 -6.12 -7.63 -21.17
C GLY A 147 -6.06 -8.09 -19.70
N ALA A 148 -4.88 -8.42 -19.19
CA ALA A 148 -4.68 -8.64 -17.77
C ALA A 148 -4.62 -7.32 -17.00
N THR A 149 -5.02 -7.39 -15.74
CA THR A 149 -5.06 -6.26 -14.81
C THR A 149 -4.39 -6.66 -13.49
N THR A 150 -3.99 -5.67 -12.71
CA THR A 150 -3.72 -5.89 -11.29
C THR A 150 -5.03 -6.04 -10.51
N VAL A 151 -4.91 -6.52 -9.29
CA VAL A 151 -5.99 -6.73 -8.31
C VAL A 151 -5.42 -6.41 -6.93
N ALA A 152 -6.15 -5.66 -6.12
CA ALA A 152 -5.73 -5.30 -4.77
C ALA A 152 -5.23 -6.52 -3.97
N PRO A 153 -4.05 -6.44 -3.34
CA PRO A 153 -3.53 -7.52 -2.52
C PRO A 153 -4.30 -7.62 -1.20
N THR A 154 -4.27 -8.80 -0.58
CA THR A 154 -4.57 -8.90 0.85
C THR A 154 -3.36 -8.42 1.64
N VAL A 155 -3.56 -7.40 2.48
CA VAL A 155 -2.53 -6.85 3.36
C VAL A 155 -3.05 -6.81 4.80
N SER A 156 -2.16 -7.04 5.75
CA SER A 156 -2.53 -6.88 7.16
C SER A 156 -2.75 -5.40 7.47
N PRO A 157 -3.79 -5.03 8.24
CA PRO A 157 -3.98 -3.65 8.69
C PRO A 157 -2.95 -3.25 9.76
N THR A 158 -2.18 -4.21 10.29
CA THR A 158 -1.14 -3.97 11.30
C THR A 158 0.22 -3.96 10.64
N ILE A 159 1.03 -2.94 10.97
CA ILE A 159 2.41 -2.81 10.53
C ILE A 159 3.33 -2.71 11.75
N ILE A 160 4.45 -3.42 11.71
CA ILE A 160 5.53 -3.29 12.69
C ILE A 160 6.74 -2.62 12.03
N GLU A 161 7.23 -1.51 12.57
CA GLU A 161 8.48 -0.87 12.14
C GLU A 161 9.64 -1.24 13.08
N PHE A 162 10.65 -1.91 12.52
CA PHE A 162 11.90 -2.25 13.19
C PHE A 162 12.95 -1.18 12.89
N VAL A 163 13.49 -0.55 13.93
CA VAL A 163 14.53 0.48 13.80
C VAL A 163 15.81 -0.01 14.46
N GLY A 164 16.94 0.05 13.74
CA GLY A 164 18.21 -0.44 14.28
C GLY A 164 19.41 -0.27 13.35
N ASP A 165 20.43 -1.08 13.62
CA ASP A 165 21.72 -1.08 12.91
C ASP A 165 21.87 -2.29 11.96
N SER A 166 23.10 -2.71 11.70
CA SER A 166 23.48 -3.88 10.90
C SER A 166 22.73 -5.17 11.26
N ILE A 167 22.32 -5.36 12.51
CA ILE A 167 21.56 -6.54 12.95
C ILE A 167 20.14 -6.47 12.38
N THR A 168 19.52 -5.29 12.45
CA THR A 168 18.15 -5.08 11.94
C THR A 168 18.13 -5.04 10.42
N SER A 169 19.19 -4.54 9.77
CA SER A 169 19.28 -4.56 8.31
C SER A 169 19.59 -5.94 7.72
N GLY A 170 20.06 -6.88 8.55
CA GLY A 170 20.45 -8.23 8.15
C GLY A 170 21.77 -8.28 7.39
N LEU A 171 22.72 -7.39 7.69
CA LEU A 171 23.97 -7.22 6.90
C LEU A 171 24.66 -8.55 6.54
N THR A 172 24.74 -9.48 7.50
CA THR A 172 25.44 -10.77 7.36
C THR A 172 24.52 -11.95 7.08
N ASP A 173 23.21 -11.73 6.97
CA ASP A 173 22.26 -12.82 6.81
C ASP A 173 22.18 -13.32 5.38
N SER A 174 21.78 -14.58 5.20
CA SER A 174 21.83 -15.30 3.92
C SER A 174 21.01 -14.66 2.79
N LYS A 175 19.92 -13.95 3.13
CA LYS A 175 19.08 -13.15 2.23
C LYS A 175 19.03 -11.67 2.63
N SER A 176 20.02 -11.20 3.39
CA SER A 176 20.05 -9.85 3.94
C SER A 176 18.75 -9.50 4.69
N SER A 177 18.05 -8.41 4.31
CA SER A 177 16.87 -7.92 5.02
C SER A 177 15.72 -8.93 5.04
N LEU A 178 15.65 -9.88 4.11
CA LEU A 178 14.60 -10.92 4.06
C LEU A 178 14.84 -12.10 5.02
N SER A 179 16.05 -12.21 5.56
CA SER A 179 16.38 -13.20 6.58
C SER A 179 16.69 -12.57 7.94
N ALA A 180 16.64 -11.24 8.02
CA ALA A 180 16.77 -10.50 9.26
C ALA A 180 15.62 -10.82 10.21
N TYR A 181 15.89 -10.74 11.51
CA TYR A 181 14.90 -11.06 12.54
C TYR A 181 13.62 -10.23 12.40
N GLY A 182 13.70 -8.97 11.97
CA GLY A 182 12.53 -8.11 11.78
C GLY A 182 11.60 -8.62 10.68
N TRP A 183 12.17 -9.07 9.56
CA TRP A 183 11.41 -9.72 8.49
C TRP A 183 10.77 -11.01 8.97
N LEU A 184 11.56 -11.90 9.56
CA LEU A 184 11.08 -13.21 10.00
C LEU A 184 9.97 -13.10 11.07
N ALA A 185 10.10 -12.14 11.99
CA ALA A 185 9.08 -11.88 13.00
C ALA A 185 7.77 -11.38 12.37
N GLY A 186 7.84 -10.43 11.43
CA GLY A 186 6.66 -9.91 10.74
C GLY A 186 5.93 -11.00 9.95
N GLU A 187 6.66 -11.79 9.17
CA GLU A 187 6.10 -12.93 8.41
C GLU A 187 5.47 -13.97 9.36
N GLN A 188 6.14 -14.31 10.47
CA GLN A 188 5.63 -15.29 11.44
C GLN A 188 4.36 -14.81 12.16
N LEU A 189 4.22 -13.50 12.38
CA LEU A 189 3.04 -12.88 12.98
C LEU A 189 1.90 -12.64 11.98
N GLY A 190 2.15 -12.78 10.67
CA GLY A 190 1.15 -12.49 9.63
C GLY A 190 0.79 -11.01 9.57
N VAL A 191 1.73 -10.12 9.90
CA VAL A 191 1.56 -8.66 9.84
C VAL A 191 2.49 -8.07 8.79
N GLU A 192 2.17 -6.88 8.30
CA GLU A 192 3.13 -6.15 7.48
C GLU A 192 4.29 -5.65 8.35
N HIS A 193 5.46 -5.48 7.76
CA HIS A 193 6.65 -5.07 8.50
C HIS A 193 7.56 -4.18 7.67
N THR A 194 8.32 -3.34 8.37
CA THR A 194 9.29 -2.44 7.75
C THR A 194 10.58 -2.44 8.56
N GLN A 195 11.71 -2.18 7.89
CA GLN A 195 13.01 -2.05 8.53
C GLN A 195 13.57 -0.66 8.19
N VAL A 196 13.86 0.15 9.20
CA VAL A 196 14.58 1.43 9.09
C VAL A 196 15.92 1.22 9.76
N ALA A 197 16.85 0.63 9.02
CA ALA A 197 18.12 0.21 9.56
C ALA A 197 19.26 0.42 8.57
N PHE A 198 20.42 0.74 9.12
CA PHE A 198 21.65 0.92 8.36
C PHE A 198 22.86 0.47 9.16
N SER A 199 23.75 -0.29 8.55
CA SER A 199 24.95 -0.79 9.21
C SER A 199 25.81 0.34 9.77
N GLY A 200 26.17 0.24 11.05
CA GLY A 200 26.99 1.24 11.74
C GLY A 200 26.24 2.49 12.21
N ILE A 201 24.92 2.59 12.02
CA ILE A 201 24.13 3.70 12.56
C ILE A 201 23.87 3.49 14.05
N CYS A 202 23.95 4.56 14.84
CA CYS A 202 23.72 4.52 16.29
C CYS A 202 22.96 5.77 16.76
N LEU A 203 22.24 5.63 17.88
CA LEU A 203 21.38 6.71 18.43
C LEU A 203 22.19 7.95 18.83
N VAL A 204 23.43 7.75 19.28
CA VAL A 204 24.40 8.80 19.61
C VAL A 204 25.74 8.47 18.93
N GLU A 205 26.59 9.47 18.73
CA GLU A 205 27.89 9.42 18.03
C GLU A 205 28.97 8.58 18.75
N GLN A 206 28.64 7.39 19.26
CA GLN A 206 29.56 6.54 20.03
C GLN A 206 29.76 5.14 19.44
N CYS A 207 29.35 4.90 18.18
CA CYS A 207 29.67 3.63 17.55
C CYS A 207 31.09 3.62 17.00
N HIS A 208 31.87 2.65 17.49
CA HIS A 208 33.20 2.31 17.03
C HIS A 208 33.18 1.67 15.63
N SER A 209 32.63 2.35 14.62
CA SER A 209 32.91 2.00 13.23
C SER A 209 34.06 2.87 12.74
N SER A 210 35.18 2.26 12.37
CA SER A 210 36.32 2.90 11.68
C SER A 210 35.97 3.40 10.27
N THR A 211 34.72 3.24 9.85
CA THR A 211 34.16 3.76 8.62
C THR A 211 33.32 5.00 8.93
N ASP A 212 33.54 6.08 8.16
CA ASP A 212 32.76 7.31 8.12
C ASP A 212 31.29 7.08 7.71
N VAL A 213 30.53 6.25 8.44
CA VAL A 213 29.11 5.95 8.12
C VAL A 213 28.17 7.08 8.55
N GLY A 214 28.72 8.15 9.13
CA GLY A 214 28.03 9.42 9.35
C GLY A 214 27.82 10.26 8.08
N ARG A 215 28.33 9.85 6.91
CA ARG A 215 28.09 10.54 5.63
C ARG A 215 27.61 9.57 4.55
N CYS A 216 26.49 9.95 3.94
CA CYS A 216 25.95 9.45 2.68
C CYS A 216 25.01 8.22 2.74
N VAL A 217 23.90 8.36 3.47
CA VAL A 217 22.61 7.94 2.89
C VAL A 217 22.15 9.14 2.03
N SER A 218 21.49 8.93 0.90
CA SER A 218 21.06 10.05 0.04
C SER A 218 20.33 11.14 0.87
N ASN A 219 20.46 12.42 0.50
CA ASN A 219 19.87 13.56 1.23
C ASN A 219 18.37 13.43 1.57
N ARG A 220 17.64 12.49 0.96
CA ARG A 220 16.23 12.19 1.28
C ARG A 220 16.05 11.11 2.36
N GLY A 221 16.89 10.08 2.40
CA GLY A 221 16.86 9.05 3.45
C GLY A 221 17.19 9.61 4.84
N TRP A 222 18.15 10.53 4.92
CA TRP A 222 18.47 11.24 6.17
C TRP A 222 17.33 12.12 6.69
N ARG A 223 16.57 12.80 5.82
CA ARG A 223 15.41 13.61 6.24
C ARG A 223 14.31 12.74 6.87
N GLN A 224 14.10 11.55 6.32
CA GLN A 224 13.16 10.57 6.87
C GLN A 224 13.62 10.07 8.25
N PHE A 225 14.93 9.83 8.42
CA PHE A 225 15.52 9.44 9.71
C PHE A 225 15.40 10.52 10.79
N HIS A 226 15.62 11.80 10.44
CA HIS A 226 15.41 12.91 11.39
C HIS A 226 13.97 12.97 11.92
N HIS A 227 12.97 12.64 11.09
CA HIS A 227 11.58 12.52 11.57
C HIS A 227 11.38 11.34 12.52
N VAL A 228 12.05 10.21 12.30
CA VAL A 228 12.01 9.06 13.22
C VAL A 228 12.64 9.41 14.55
N ILE A 229 13.85 9.99 14.57
CA ILE A 229 14.50 10.45 15.81
C ILE A 229 13.64 11.49 16.52
N ALA A 230 13.10 12.49 15.82
CA ALA A 230 12.24 13.50 16.43
C ALA A 230 10.96 12.89 17.05
N SER A 231 10.36 11.90 16.41
CA SER A 231 9.20 11.16 16.92
C SER A 231 9.55 10.32 18.16
N LEU A 232 10.70 9.63 18.15
CA LEU A 232 11.18 8.85 19.28
C LEU A 232 11.54 9.72 20.50
N TYR A 233 12.13 10.90 20.29
CA TYR A 233 12.40 11.86 21.37
C TYR A 233 11.12 12.39 22.04
N SER A 234 10.01 12.50 21.30
CA SER A 234 8.69 12.85 21.85
C SER A 234 8.11 11.73 22.73
N GLN A 235 8.39 10.47 22.40
CA GLN A 235 7.82 9.28 23.06
C GLN A 235 8.67 8.77 24.24
N ALA A 236 9.98 9.01 24.26
CA ALA A 236 10.93 8.38 25.19
C ALA A 236 11.19 9.12 26.53
N SER A 237 10.15 9.65 27.19
CA SER A 237 10.29 10.34 28.49
C SER A 237 10.35 9.41 29.73
N VAL A 238 10.67 8.11 29.59
CA VAL A 238 10.88 7.21 30.73
C VAL A 238 12.11 6.32 30.48
N GLY A 239 13.22 6.67 31.13
CA GLY A 239 14.51 5.98 30.97
C GLY A 239 14.70 4.79 31.92
N ARG A 240 15.40 3.77 31.44
CA ARG A 240 16.15 2.81 32.28
C ARG A 240 17.48 2.50 31.60
N GLN A 241 18.59 2.74 32.32
CA GLN A 241 19.94 2.42 31.88
C GLN A 241 20.27 0.95 32.20
N GLU A 242 20.84 0.23 31.23
CA GLU A 242 21.45 -1.08 31.42
C GLU A 242 22.88 -1.03 30.85
N GLY A 243 23.88 -1.33 31.70
CA GLY A 243 25.21 -1.91 31.43
C GLY A 243 26.19 -1.33 30.36
N PRO A 244 27.51 -1.23 30.65
CA PRO A 244 28.49 -0.82 29.65
C PRO A 244 28.87 -2.01 28.75
N GLY A 245 28.69 -1.87 27.44
CA GLY A 245 29.27 -2.78 26.45
C GLY A 245 28.38 -3.20 25.28
N THR A 246 27.12 -2.75 25.20
CA THR A 246 26.28 -3.04 24.03
C THR A 246 25.32 -1.88 23.80
N CYS A 247 25.64 -1.00 22.83
CA CYS A 247 24.65 -0.08 22.27
C CYS A 247 23.80 -0.86 21.26
N MET A 248 22.88 -1.69 21.75
CA MET A 248 21.86 -2.33 20.90
C MET A 248 20.68 -1.38 20.80
N LEU A 249 20.47 -0.80 19.62
CA LEU A 249 19.21 -0.13 19.31
C LEU A 249 18.23 -1.20 18.82
N HIS A 250 17.48 -1.80 19.75
CA HIS A 250 16.25 -2.50 19.43
C HIS A 250 15.09 -1.61 19.87
N SER A 251 14.48 -0.90 18.93
CA SER A 251 13.23 -0.19 19.19
C SER A 251 12.16 -0.73 18.25
N LEU A 252 11.15 -1.36 18.85
CA LEU A 252 9.92 -1.77 18.18
C LEU A 252 8.99 -0.57 18.21
N VAL A 253 8.69 0.01 17.05
CA VAL A 253 7.65 1.05 16.95
C VAL A 253 6.44 0.41 16.30
N THR A 254 5.36 0.28 17.07
CA THR A 254 4.03 -0.01 16.53
C THR A 254 3.41 1.32 16.10
N ILE A 255 3.03 1.45 14.83
CA ILE A 255 2.32 2.62 14.29
C ILE A 255 0.83 2.28 14.17
#